data_AF-A0A6J8D5F9-F1
#
_entry.id   AF-A0A6J8D5F9-F1
#
_cell.length_a   1.000
_cell.length_b   1.000
_cell.length_c   1.000
_cell.angle_alpha   90.00
_cell.angle_beta   90.00
_cell.angle_gamma   90.00
#
_symmetry.space_group_name_H-M   'P 1'
#
loop_
_entity.id
_entity.type
_entity.pdbx_description
1 polymer ?
#
loop_
_entity_poly.entity_id
_entity_poly.type
_entity_poly.pdbx_seq_one_letter_code
_entity_poly.pdbx_strand_id
1 'polypeptide(L)'
;MDIYEKENIFPTDQDLRIQVKKVSFTDANIALKKPTKLSSIFEQYNSSYALDGDRSDRSNGDFICAHSDSLDNQQSWWAVDLLNVYVINDIDMFGRTDCCTDFLTNFDIEVILPTCTCNHWNNLEEGDTINCHYQATESQRITVTCPPNTKRRYVRIKRRDTAYLVICEVEVYGSVWKSSKQPP
;
A
#
# COMPACT_ATOMS: atom_id res chain seq x y z
N MET A 1 15.99 -51.56 51.49
CA MET A 1 16.65 -51.17 50.24
C MET A 1 15.85 -51.87 49.18
N ASP A 2 14.77 -51.24 48.73
CA ASP A 2 13.87 -51.81 47.75
C ASP A 2 13.39 -50.71 46.82
N ILE A 3 13.33 -51.10 45.56
CA ILE A 3 13.21 -50.31 44.35
C ILE A 3 11.72 -50.21 44.06
N TYR A 4 11.19 -49.01 43.78
CA TYR A 4 9.85 -48.86 43.21
C TYR A 4 9.87 -47.87 42.05
N GLU A 5 9.26 -48.31 40.95
CA GLU A 5 9.19 -47.71 39.63
C GLU A 5 8.53 -46.33 39.66
N LYS A 6 9.08 -45.39 38.86
CA LYS A 6 8.39 -44.15 38.53
C LYS A 6 7.41 -44.44 37.41
N GLU A 7 6.12 -44.39 37.70
CA GLU A 7 5.07 -44.42 36.68
C GLU A 7 5.16 -43.20 35.75
N ASN A 8 5.09 -43.47 34.45
CA ASN A 8 4.95 -42.48 33.39
C ASN A 8 3.52 -41.94 33.41
N ILE A 9 3.34 -40.75 33.98
CA ILE A 9 2.09 -40.00 33.85
C ILE A 9 2.13 -39.29 32.49
N PHE A 10 1.40 -39.82 31.51
CA PHE A 10 1.08 -39.10 30.28
C PHE A 10 0.10 -37.96 30.59
N PRO A 11 0.41 -36.69 30.30
CA PRO A 11 -0.56 -35.61 30.44
C PRO A 11 -1.70 -35.81 29.44
N THR A 12 -2.94 -35.74 29.93
CA THR A 12 -4.15 -35.71 29.11
C THR A 12 -4.22 -34.44 28.27
N ASP A 13 -4.83 -34.56 27.10
CA ASP A 13 -4.83 -33.66 25.94
C ASP A 13 -5.52 -32.30 26.13
N GLN A 14 -5.19 -31.55 27.21
CA GLN A 14 -5.88 -30.28 27.51
C GLN A 14 -4.99 -29.08 27.88
N ASP A 15 -3.66 -29.22 27.90
CA ASP A 15 -2.75 -28.10 28.24
C ASP A 15 -1.78 -27.65 27.13
N LEU A 16 -1.94 -28.11 25.89
CA LEU A 16 -1.22 -27.53 24.74
C LEU A 16 -1.97 -26.33 24.15
N ARG A 17 -2.21 -25.29 24.97
CA ARG A 17 -2.35 -23.95 24.41
C ARG A 17 -0.97 -23.50 23.99
N ILE A 18 -0.62 -23.83 22.74
CA ILE A 18 0.41 -23.11 22.01
C ILE A 18 0.05 -21.63 22.15
N GLN A 19 0.77 -20.93 23.02
CA GLN A 19 0.86 -19.48 22.96
C GLN A 19 1.59 -19.22 21.64
N VAL A 20 0.85 -19.24 20.54
CA VAL A 20 1.29 -18.59 19.32
C VAL A 20 1.43 -17.15 19.77
N LYS A 21 2.64 -16.76 20.15
CA LYS A 21 3.00 -15.34 20.19
C LYS A 21 2.56 -14.86 18.82
N LYS A 22 1.45 -14.12 18.79
CA LYS A 22 1.08 -13.32 17.62
C LYS A 22 2.27 -12.40 17.46
N VAL A 23 3.24 -12.82 16.65
CA VAL A 23 4.31 -11.95 16.21
C VAL A 23 3.55 -10.89 15.44
N SER A 24 3.32 -9.77 16.12
CA SER A 24 2.88 -8.54 15.50
C SER A 24 4.04 -8.14 14.60
N PHE A 25 4.05 -8.71 13.39
CA PHE A 25 4.63 -8.02 12.27
C PHE A 25 3.86 -6.71 12.23
N THR A 26 4.50 -5.62 12.63
CA THR A 26 4.15 -4.34 12.01
C THR A 26 4.29 -4.62 10.53
N ASP A 27 3.18 -4.70 9.80
CA ASP A 27 3.24 -4.97 8.36
C ASP A 27 4.22 -3.96 7.78
N ALA A 28 5.34 -4.44 7.23
CA ALA A 28 6.35 -3.55 6.69
C ALA A 28 5.72 -2.81 5.51
N ASN A 29 6.00 -1.52 5.35
CA ASN A 29 5.56 -0.78 4.17
C ASN A 29 6.17 -1.46 2.93
N ILE A 30 5.35 -2.22 2.20
CA ILE A 30 5.80 -2.97 1.04
C ILE A 30 6.03 -2.06 -0.16
N ALA A 31 5.62 -0.79 -0.13
CA ALA A 31 5.85 0.15 -1.23
C ALA A 31 7.18 0.92 -1.12
N LEU A 32 7.80 0.95 0.06
CA LEU A 32 8.99 1.77 0.33
C LEU A 32 10.06 1.68 -0.78
N LYS A 33 10.44 2.84 -1.34
CA LYS A 33 11.45 3.02 -2.40
C LYS A 33 11.20 2.24 -3.71
N LYS A 34 9.97 1.79 -3.97
CA LYS A 34 9.63 1.12 -5.24
C LYS A 34 9.43 2.12 -6.39
N PRO A 35 9.46 1.65 -7.66
CA PRO A 35 9.26 2.53 -8.80
C PRO A 35 7.87 3.16 -8.81
N THR A 36 7.83 4.46 -9.12
CA THR A 36 6.60 5.25 -9.18
C THR A 36 6.48 6.00 -10.49
N LYS A 37 5.26 6.47 -10.79
CA LYS A 37 4.96 7.42 -11.84
C LYS A 37 3.89 8.41 -11.40
N LEU A 38 3.93 9.61 -11.97
CA LEU A 38 2.82 10.55 -11.99
C LEU A 38 2.30 10.69 -13.42
N SER A 39 1.04 11.10 -13.57
CA SER A 39 0.45 11.52 -14.84
C SER A 39 1.21 12.67 -15.51
N SER A 40 1.71 13.58 -14.69
CA SER A 40 2.43 14.82 -15.02
C SER A 40 3.30 15.19 -13.82
N ILE A 41 4.37 15.96 -14.01
CA ILE A 41 5.23 16.40 -12.91
C ILE A 41 5.12 17.92 -12.83
N PHE A 42 4.77 18.44 -11.66
CA PHE A 42 4.88 19.87 -11.37
C PHE A 42 6.33 20.15 -10.95
N GLU A 43 7.04 20.94 -11.75
CA GLU A 43 8.43 21.35 -11.51
C GLU A 43 9.38 20.16 -11.19
N GLN A 44 10.01 20.13 -10.01
CA GLN A 44 10.94 19.07 -9.56
C GLN A 44 10.30 18.00 -8.67
N TYR A 45 9.00 18.10 -8.37
CA TYR A 45 8.33 17.31 -7.32
C TYR A 45 7.95 15.91 -7.82
N ASN A 46 8.97 15.06 -7.91
CA ASN A 46 8.90 13.74 -8.51
C ASN A 46 8.02 12.75 -7.75
N SER A 47 7.53 11.74 -8.47
CA SER A 47 6.64 10.70 -7.94
C SER A 47 7.26 9.87 -6.81
N SER A 48 8.59 9.81 -6.70
CA SER A 48 9.29 9.00 -5.70
C SER A 48 9.28 9.61 -4.30
N TYR A 49 8.94 10.90 -4.15
CA TYR A 49 8.82 11.51 -2.82
C TYR A 49 7.74 10.83 -1.98
N ALA A 50 6.67 10.34 -2.63
CA ALA A 50 5.60 9.64 -1.93
C ALA A 50 5.97 8.24 -1.37
N LEU A 51 7.19 7.73 -1.57
CA LEU A 51 7.63 6.42 -1.03
C LEU A 51 9.01 6.54 -0.40
N ASP A 52 9.32 7.70 0.16
CA ASP A 52 10.66 8.00 0.63
C ASP A 52 10.88 7.68 2.11
N GLY A 53 9.80 7.40 2.84
CA GLY A 53 9.76 7.11 4.27
C GLY A 53 9.51 8.33 5.16
N ASP A 54 9.31 9.51 4.58
CA ASP A 54 9.01 10.75 5.29
C ASP A 54 7.55 11.16 5.08
N ARG A 55 6.74 11.06 6.13
CA ARG A 55 5.30 11.40 6.08
C ARG A 55 5.04 12.92 6.07
N SER A 56 6.06 13.74 6.25
CA SER A 56 5.92 15.20 6.37
C SER A 56 5.97 15.89 5.00
N ASP A 57 5.38 17.08 4.93
CA ASP A 57 5.51 17.94 3.75
C ASP A 57 6.80 18.77 3.73
N ARG A 58 7.58 18.77 4.82
CA ARG A 58 8.73 19.66 5.05
C ARG A 58 8.46 21.13 4.70
N SER A 59 7.30 21.62 5.11
CA SER A 59 6.78 22.99 4.89
C SER A 59 7.70 24.16 5.27
N ASN A 60 8.84 23.92 5.94
CA ASN A 60 9.83 24.94 6.32
C ASN A 60 10.92 25.19 5.26
N GLY A 61 10.73 24.77 4.00
CA GLY A 61 11.59 25.18 2.87
C GLY A 61 12.15 24.05 2.01
N ASP A 62 11.98 22.80 2.42
CA ASP A 62 12.45 21.61 1.68
C ASP A 62 11.26 20.75 1.26
N PHE A 63 10.24 21.35 0.64
CA PHE A 63 8.99 20.64 0.32
C PHE A 63 9.24 19.35 -0.46
N ILE A 64 8.80 18.22 0.09
CA ILE A 64 9.00 16.88 -0.48
C ILE A 64 7.71 16.08 -0.50
N CYS A 65 6.86 16.39 -1.47
CA CYS A 65 5.72 15.54 -1.80
C CYS A 65 5.72 15.27 -3.29
N ALA A 66 5.16 14.14 -3.71
CA ALA A 66 4.85 13.93 -5.12
C ALA A 66 3.76 14.93 -5.53
N HIS A 67 3.98 15.66 -6.63
CA HIS A 67 3.07 16.71 -7.07
C HIS A 67 2.82 16.58 -8.57
N SER A 68 1.59 16.24 -8.96
CA SER A 68 1.20 16.31 -10.37
C SER A 68 1.02 17.76 -10.81
N ASP A 69 1.11 18.02 -12.10
CA ASP A 69 0.55 19.26 -12.66
C ASP A 69 -0.95 19.07 -12.94
N SER A 70 -1.72 20.16 -12.97
CA SER A 70 -3.15 20.16 -13.30
C SER A 70 -3.35 20.50 -14.78
N LEU A 71 -3.26 19.49 -15.64
CA LEU A 71 -3.38 19.65 -17.10
C LEU A 71 -4.84 19.61 -17.56
N ASP A 72 -5.23 20.53 -18.43
CA ASP A 72 -6.60 20.62 -18.96
C ASP A 72 -7.09 19.29 -19.55
N ASN A 73 -8.31 18.91 -19.17
CA ASN A 73 -8.97 17.67 -19.59
C ASN A 73 -8.23 16.38 -19.23
N GLN A 74 -7.33 16.39 -18.25
CA GLN A 74 -6.63 15.19 -17.78
C GLN A 74 -6.77 15.02 -16.26
N GLN A 75 -7.22 13.83 -15.84
CA GLN A 75 -7.22 13.44 -14.44
C GLN A 75 -5.79 13.17 -13.96
N SER A 76 -5.37 13.87 -12.91
CA SER A 76 -4.08 13.61 -12.26
C SER A 76 -4.08 12.25 -11.57
N TRP A 77 -2.96 11.53 -11.66
CA TRP A 77 -2.77 10.29 -10.93
C TRP A 77 -1.33 10.08 -10.52
N TRP A 78 -1.16 9.31 -9.44
CA TRP A 78 0.11 8.77 -8.98
C TRP A 78 -0.02 7.25 -8.92
N ALA A 79 1.04 6.51 -9.26
CA ALA A 79 1.05 5.07 -9.15
C ALA A 79 2.40 4.50 -8.70
N VAL A 80 2.35 3.36 -8.02
CA VAL A 80 3.51 2.53 -7.66
C VAL A 80 3.42 1.15 -8.30
N ASP A 81 4.56 0.67 -8.78
CA ASP A 81 4.76 -0.74 -9.12
C ASP A 81 5.35 -1.49 -7.93
N LEU A 82 4.58 -2.39 -7.31
CA LEU A 82 5.06 -3.17 -6.17
C LEU A 82 6.14 -4.20 -6.55
N LEU A 83 6.47 -4.35 -7.84
CA LEU A 83 7.46 -5.28 -8.41
C LEU A 83 7.11 -6.77 -8.24
N ASN A 84 6.07 -7.09 -7.49
CA ASN A 84 5.53 -8.42 -7.30
C ASN A 84 4.02 -8.32 -7.02
N VAL A 85 3.31 -9.45 -7.10
CA VAL A 85 1.93 -9.54 -6.65
C VAL A 85 1.91 -9.71 -5.13
N TYR A 86 1.14 -8.87 -4.46
CA TYR A 86 0.88 -8.91 -3.02
C TYR A 86 -0.60 -9.11 -2.78
N VAL A 87 -0.93 -9.72 -1.64
CA VAL A 87 -2.24 -9.57 -1.03
C VAL A 87 -2.21 -8.27 -0.25
N ILE A 88 -2.81 -7.22 -0.80
CA ILE A 88 -2.89 -5.87 -0.21
C ILE A 88 -4.04 -5.84 0.80
N ASN A 89 -3.76 -5.38 2.01
CA ASN A 89 -4.75 -5.27 3.09
C ASN A 89 -5.15 -3.81 3.29
N ASP A 90 -4.16 -2.96 3.55
CA ASP A 90 -4.38 -1.57 3.94
C ASP A 90 -3.41 -0.64 3.20
N ILE A 91 -3.84 0.60 3.02
CA ILE A 91 -3.03 1.68 2.46
C ILE A 91 -3.22 2.90 3.36
N ASP A 92 -2.12 3.51 3.77
CA ASP A 92 -2.12 4.83 4.41
C ASP A 92 -1.56 5.85 3.43
N MET A 93 -2.22 7.00 3.32
CA MET A 93 -1.75 8.12 2.51
C MET A 93 -1.64 9.37 3.37
N PHE A 94 -0.58 10.12 3.15
CA PHE A 94 -0.27 11.35 3.87
C PHE A 94 -0.25 12.51 2.87
N GLY A 95 -1.10 13.50 3.09
CA GLY A 95 -1.18 14.71 2.28
C GLY A 95 -0.33 15.84 2.87
N ARG A 96 -0.45 17.03 2.29
CA ARG A 96 0.10 18.26 2.85
C ARG A 96 -0.52 18.57 4.21
N THR A 97 0.24 19.28 5.06
CA THR A 97 -0.20 19.67 6.40
C THR A 97 -0.21 21.19 6.61
N ASP A 98 0.54 21.94 5.82
CA ASP A 98 0.74 23.39 5.90
C ASP A 98 -0.35 24.23 5.22
N CYS A 99 -0.87 23.77 4.08
CA CYS A 99 -2.00 24.34 3.36
C CYS A 99 -2.57 23.31 2.38
N CYS A 100 -3.60 23.73 1.64
CA CYS A 100 -3.92 23.12 0.35
C CYS A 100 -4.23 21.61 0.47
N THR A 101 -4.86 21.24 1.59
CA THR A 101 -5.22 19.86 1.96
C THR A 101 -6.23 19.27 0.99
N ASP A 102 -6.94 20.13 0.26
CA ASP A 102 -7.92 19.80 -0.76
C ASP A 102 -7.30 19.13 -2.02
N PHE A 103 -5.97 19.19 -2.19
CA PHE A 103 -5.27 18.48 -3.28
C PHE A 103 -5.29 16.95 -3.13
N LEU A 104 -5.47 16.43 -1.91
CA LEU A 104 -5.68 14.99 -1.66
C LEU A 104 -7.15 14.71 -1.33
N THR A 105 -8.03 15.01 -2.29
CA THR A 105 -9.48 14.76 -2.20
C THR A 105 -10.01 14.20 -3.52
N ASN A 106 -11.28 13.78 -3.55
CA ASN A 106 -12.00 13.40 -4.77
C ASN A 106 -11.22 12.45 -5.70
N PHE A 107 -10.68 11.35 -5.16
CA PHE A 107 -9.88 10.38 -5.90
C PHE A 107 -10.40 8.95 -5.73
N ASP A 108 -10.05 8.08 -6.66
CA ASP A 108 -10.17 6.64 -6.56
C ASP A 108 -8.82 6.02 -6.16
N ILE A 109 -8.89 4.90 -5.44
CA ILE A 109 -7.72 4.08 -5.08
C ILE A 109 -7.87 2.76 -5.81
N GLU A 110 -7.26 2.72 -6.98
CA GLU A 110 -7.29 1.59 -7.87
C GLU A 110 -6.11 0.68 -7.59
N VAL A 111 -6.39 -0.61 -7.41
CA VAL A 111 -5.37 -1.63 -7.27
C VAL A 111 -5.47 -2.57 -8.46
N ILE A 112 -4.37 -2.74 -9.19
CA ILE A 112 -4.36 -3.37 -10.51
C ILE A 112 -3.53 -4.65 -10.51
N LEU A 113 -4.10 -5.72 -11.08
CA LEU A 113 -3.42 -6.98 -11.39
C LEU A 113 -3.09 -7.01 -12.90
N PRO A 114 -1.80 -7.12 -13.30
CA PRO A 114 -1.43 -7.26 -14.70
C PRO A 114 -2.10 -8.46 -15.37
N THR A 115 -2.45 -8.31 -16.64
CA THR A 115 -2.94 -9.40 -17.51
C THR A 115 -1.82 -10.19 -18.18
N CYS A 116 -0.60 -9.62 -18.26
CA CYS A 116 0.61 -10.30 -18.76
C CYS A 116 1.83 -10.04 -17.87
N THR A 117 2.92 -10.77 -18.13
CA THR A 117 4.26 -10.52 -17.56
C THR A 117 5.09 -9.51 -18.36
N CYS A 118 4.51 -8.94 -19.42
CA CYS A 118 5.13 -8.00 -20.36
C CYS A 118 5.06 -6.55 -19.85
N ASN A 119 5.95 -5.66 -20.34
CA ASN A 119 6.10 -4.23 -20.00
C ASN A 119 5.37 -3.73 -18.74
N HIS A 120 6.11 -3.57 -17.63
CA HIS A 120 5.57 -3.19 -16.30
C HIS A 120 4.48 -2.09 -16.38
N TRP A 121 4.77 -0.91 -16.92
CA TRP A 121 3.83 0.21 -16.83
C TRP A 121 2.63 0.18 -17.78
N ASN A 122 2.67 -0.55 -18.90
CA ASN A 122 1.50 -0.64 -19.79
C ASN A 122 0.34 -1.41 -19.11
N ASN A 123 0.68 -2.34 -18.22
CA ASN A 123 -0.31 -3.07 -17.42
C ASN A 123 -1.09 -2.20 -16.43
N LEU A 124 -0.66 -0.95 -16.20
CA LEU A 124 -1.39 -0.02 -15.35
C LEU A 124 -2.77 0.31 -15.94
N GLU A 125 -2.89 0.33 -17.27
CA GLU A 125 -4.14 0.66 -17.98
C GLU A 125 -4.94 -0.58 -18.40
N GLU A 126 -4.28 -1.70 -18.68
CA GLU A 126 -4.91 -2.91 -19.22
C GLU A 126 -5.23 -3.98 -18.16
N GLY A 127 -4.80 -3.76 -16.91
CA GLY A 127 -4.93 -4.74 -15.83
C GLY A 127 -6.32 -4.84 -15.22
N ASP A 128 -6.59 -5.97 -14.57
CA ASP A 128 -7.80 -6.17 -13.76
C ASP A 128 -7.77 -5.23 -12.54
N THR A 129 -8.74 -4.32 -12.48
CA THR A 129 -8.77 -3.20 -11.54
C THR A 129 -9.87 -3.39 -10.51
N ILE A 130 -9.52 -3.23 -9.23
CA ILE A 130 -10.47 -3.14 -8.11
C ILE A 130 -10.24 -1.80 -7.41
N ASN A 131 -11.31 -1.22 -6.86
CA ASN A 131 -11.21 -0.05 -5.99
C ASN A 131 -11.16 -0.48 -4.52
N CYS A 132 -10.25 0.12 -3.75
CA CYS A 132 -10.28 0.03 -2.29
C CYS A 132 -11.21 1.12 -1.71
N HIS A 133 -11.74 0.87 -0.52
CA HIS A 133 -12.74 1.75 0.10
C HIS A 133 -12.14 2.54 1.26
N TYR A 134 -12.59 3.78 1.41
CA TYR A 134 -12.19 4.69 2.48
C TYR A 134 -13.37 5.59 2.86
N GLN A 135 -13.37 6.08 4.11
CA GLN A 135 -14.47 6.88 4.67
C GLN A 135 -14.15 8.38 4.73
N ALA A 136 -12.87 8.75 4.84
CA ALA A 136 -12.43 10.15 4.95
C ALA A 136 -11.96 10.67 3.59
N THR A 137 -12.58 11.73 3.08
CA THR A 137 -12.26 12.31 1.76
C THR A 137 -11.35 13.54 1.83
N GLU A 138 -11.12 14.10 3.03
CA GLU A 138 -10.23 15.23 3.27
C GLU A 138 -9.60 15.08 4.66
N SER A 139 -8.31 14.71 4.69
CA SER A 139 -7.55 14.56 5.93
C SER A 139 -6.06 14.58 5.61
N GLN A 140 -5.25 15.08 6.55
CA GLN A 140 -3.79 14.98 6.50
C GLN A 140 -3.31 13.52 6.41
N ARG A 141 -4.11 12.57 6.93
CA ARG A 141 -3.93 11.13 6.79
C ARG A 141 -5.22 10.45 6.38
N ILE A 142 -5.18 9.66 5.31
CA ILE A 142 -6.30 8.85 4.86
C ILE A 142 -5.91 7.38 4.98
N THR A 143 -6.64 6.64 5.80
CA THR A 143 -6.50 5.18 5.95
C THR A 143 -7.55 4.48 5.11
N VAL A 144 -7.10 3.46 4.39
CA VAL A 144 -7.85 2.78 3.34
C VAL A 144 -7.75 1.30 3.61
N THR A 145 -8.88 0.61 3.56
CA THR A 145 -8.91 -0.85 3.65
C THR A 145 -9.37 -1.43 2.31
N CYS A 146 -8.58 -2.33 1.77
CA CYS A 146 -8.90 -3.04 0.55
C CYS A 146 -9.79 -4.25 0.85
N PRO A 147 -10.61 -4.70 -0.12
CA PRO A 147 -11.38 -5.93 0.04
C PRO A 147 -10.48 -7.13 0.42
N PRO A 148 -10.99 -8.13 1.15
CA PRO A 148 -10.21 -9.32 1.49
C PRO A 148 -9.65 -10.02 0.24
N ASN A 149 -8.46 -10.61 0.35
CA ASN A 149 -7.79 -11.35 -0.74
C ASN A 149 -7.50 -10.51 -2.01
N THR A 150 -7.30 -9.21 -1.86
CA THR A 150 -6.93 -8.29 -2.95
C THR A 150 -5.52 -8.57 -3.47
N LYS A 151 -5.41 -9.47 -4.46
CA LYS A 151 -4.14 -9.87 -5.11
C LYS A 151 -3.78 -8.89 -6.21
N ARG A 152 -2.83 -7.99 -5.96
CA ARG A 152 -2.56 -6.84 -6.83
C ARG A 152 -1.07 -6.52 -6.86
N ARG A 153 -0.67 -5.77 -7.88
CA ARG A 153 0.73 -5.38 -8.10
C ARG A 153 0.90 -3.88 -8.20
N TYR A 154 -0.06 -3.17 -8.81
CA TYR A 154 -0.02 -1.72 -8.82
C TYR A 154 -1.03 -1.17 -7.83
N VAL A 155 -0.67 -0.02 -7.26
CA VAL A 155 -1.60 0.88 -6.56
C VAL A 155 -1.56 2.20 -7.32
N ARG A 156 -2.73 2.72 -7.70
CA ARG A 156 -2.92 4.00 -8.38
C ARG A 156 -3.91 4.85 -7.60
N ILE A 157 -3.51 6.07 -7.29
CA ILE A 157 -4.36 7.10 -6.68
C ILE A 157 -4.68 8.07 -7.80
N LYS A 158 -5.95 8.17 -8.17
CA LYS A 158 -6.40 8.87 -9.38
C LYS A 158 -7.52 9.85 -9.06
N ARG A 159 -7.33 11.13 -9.36
CA ARG A 159 -8.39 12.15 -9.24
C ARG A 159 -9.59 11.79 -10.12
N ARG A 160 -10.80 12.05 -9.63
CA ARG A 160 -12.05 11.91 -10.40
C ARG A 160 -12.33 13.12 -11.27
N ASP A 161 -11.72 14.25 -10.95
CA ASP A 161 -11.80 15.53 -11.67
C ASP A 161 -10.41 15.96 -12.20
N THR A 162 -10.39 17.10 -12.88
CA THR A 162 -9.16 17.74 -13.38
C THR A 162 -8.64 18.70 -12.32
N ALA A 163 -7.67 18.27 -11.53
CA ALA A 163 -7.03 19.06 -10.49
C ALA A 163 -5.63 18.52 -10.16
N TYR A 164 -4.87 19.27 -9.37
CA TYR A 164 -3.61 18.80 -8.78
C TYR A 164 -3.84 17.57 -7.89
N LEU A 165 -2.85 16.68 -7.86
CA LEU A 165 -2.74 15.60 -6.89
C LEU A 165 -1.40 15.75 -6.16
N VAL A 166 -1.47 15.90 -4.84
CA VAL A 166 -0.28 16.03 -3.99
C VAL A 166 -0.31 15.00 -2.88
N ILE A 167 0.74 14.18 -2.82
CA ILE A 167 0.86 13.08 -1.86
C ILE A 167 2.28 13.08 -1.29
N CYS A 168 2.40 13.21 0.03
CA CYS A 168 3.69 13.28 0.72
C CYS A 168 4.23 11.90 1.05
N GLU A 169 3.37 10.95 1.43
CA GLU A 169 3.78 9.55 1.60
C GLU A 169 2.61 8.60 1.33
N VAL A 170 2.90 7.42 0.78
CA VAL A 170 2.00 6.29 0.64
C VAL A 170 2.65 5.05 1.26
N GLU A 171 1.97 4.48 2.23
CA GLU A 171 2.37 3.23 2.86
C GLU A 171 1.39 2.14 2.45
N VAL A 172 1.91 1.05 1.88
CA VAL A 172 1.09 -0.10 1.47
C VAL A 172 1.43 -1.25 2.39
N TYR A 173 0.39 -1.91 2.91
CA TYR A 173 0.51 -3.02 3.85
C TYR A 173 -0.09 -4.28 3.27
N GLY A 174 0.62 -5.40 3.42
CA GLY A 174 0.22 -6.66 2.83
C GLY A 174 1.31 -7.71 2.87
N SER A 175 1.06 -8.82 2.18
CA SER A 175 2.00 -9.96 2.13
C SER A 175 2.23 -10.44 0.71
N VAL A 176 3.42 -10.96 0.43
CA VAL A 176 3.76 -11.50 -0.90
C VAL A 176 2.78 -12.62 -1.24
N TRP A 177 2.14 -12.53 -2.41
CA TRP A 177 1.33 -13.63 -2.91
C TRP A 177 2.24 -14.75 -3.42
N LYS A 178 2.25 -15.87 -2.70
CA LYS A 178 2.88 -17.11 -3.17
C LYS A 178 1.78 -17.95 -3.80
N SER A 179 1.88 -18.24 -5.10
CA SER A 179 1.06 -19.31 -5.67
C SER A 179 1.40 -20.59 -4.92
N SER A 180 0.39 -21.30 -4.43
CA SER A 180 0.59 -22.66 -3.97
C SER A 180 1.13 -23.44 -5.16
N LYS A 181 2.37 -23.95 -5.08
CA LYS A 181 2.77 -25.04 -5.97
C LYS A 181 1.70 -26.11 -5.82
N GLN A 182 1.01 -26.44 -6.90
CA GLN A 182 0.26 -27.68 -6.98
C GLN A 182 1.28 -28.79 -6.62
N PRO A 183 1.04 -29.59 -5.56
CA PRO A 183 1.93 -30.72 -5.30
C PRO A 183 1.95 -31.64 -6.53
N PRO A 184 3.09 -32.28 -6.82
CA PRO A 184 3.20 -33.23 -7.94
C PRO A 184 2.18 -34.37 -7.81
#